data_AF-A0A3B8MQY6-F1
#
_entry.id   AF-A0A3B8MQY6-F1
#
_cell.length_a   1.000
_cell.length_b   1.000
_cell.length_c   1.000
_cell.angle_alpha   90.00
_cell.angle_beta   90.00
_cell.angle_gamma   90.00
#
_symmetry.space_group_name_H-M   'P 1'
#
loop_
_entity.id
_entity.type
_entity.pdbx_description
1 polymer ?
#
loop_
_entity_poly.entity_id
_entity_poly.type
_entity_poly.pdbx_seq_one_letter_code
_entity_poly.pdbx_strand_id
1 'polypeptide(L)'
;MGPRRAEDLEFVEKVAANSQATRRRCPYILELMPSPGKHTRKKVFACLLVMFGPFCGVEAAEPDYLKVVTNYANALLTYGRDNYNVRSPLIATTLDRSTFAMIERDGGPDIAGVRGRDRVFEGANPMHDQNLYQILYALTDLTGDSTYAAEADRTLSFFLECAPHSSTDLLAWGEHMGWDFHEERRIHKVGGKLHEFFRPWVLWDRCYLLNPKVSFRFAKGVWENQIGDHESGNYGKHAIYDQHGPMVNQDEPRHAGFYLRTWARAFQETQDDRYLQHLSVGTWAWVFAERRNRSLDVAMEALVRFLESRRSPESGAIPADSATPIQTEPWRGRIVLPVDNLSLAVDLGWSAERVEPLLASDMRLTAARIDSAFLKMRHDPARLGFLTGADVYTLQPFGPEEGQRSALWSDRAIPNPFRDHGAWVVRSHAAVANICYERFKQTDLRKYHDLVIMTARRYLASDPDVSGVGSPGFLQSIIELMAGADDPVYPRMMAQVIELMLNAHELSGDRAYLQRAEHFARWSIQTYLGDSSLPRASHRHDHYEAVTGGDALMMALLDLWTVKQGRQDEVDLVWVDR
;
A
#
# COMPACT_ATOMS: atom_id res chain seq x y z
N MET A 1 -0.84 -27.83 44.78
CA MET A 1 -1.04 -27.35 46.17
C MET A 1 0.13 -26.48 46.56
N GLY A 2 -0.12 -25.27 47.07
CA GLY A 2 0.90 -24.26 47.43
C GLY A 2 0.62 -22.90 46.76
N PRO A 3 0.27 -21.83 47.49
CA PRO A 3 -0.49 -20.69 46.94
C PRO A 3 0.40 -19.50 46.53
N ARG A 4 -0.01 -18.79 45.46
CA ARG A 4 0.50 -17.44 45.15
C ARG A 4 -0.39 -16.39 45.79
N ARG A 5 0.26 -15.38 46.37
CA ARG A 5 -0.30 -14.27 47.14
C ARG A 5 -1.08 -13.29 46.26
N ALA A 6 -2.08 -12.71 46.90
CA ALA A 6 -2.95 -11.65 46.42
C ALA A 6 -2.31 -10.28 46.64
N GLU A 7 -2.01 -9.54 45.58
CA GLU A 7 -1.74 -8.09 45.65
C GLU A 7 -2.37 -7.27 44.49
N ASP A 8 -3.20 -7.86 43.61
CA ASP A 8 -3.74 -7.14 42.43
C ASP A 8 -5.23 -6.76 42.52
N LEU A 9 -5.83 -6.67 43.72
CA LEU A 9 -7.27 -6.41 43.88
C LEU A 9 -7.63 -5.05 44.50
N GLU A 10 -6.70 -4.10 44.58
CA GLU A 10 -6.97 -2.80 45.25
C GLU A 10 -7.00 -1.57 44.33
N PHE A 11 -7.04 -1.74 43.01
CA PHE A 11 -7.09 -0.60 42.07
C PHE A 11 -8.43 -0.42 41.32
N VAL A 12 -9.37 -1.36 41.45
CA VAL A 12 -10.63 -1.34 40.65
C VAL A 12 -11.83 -0.74 41.41
N GLU A 13 -11.74 -0.49 42.72
CA GLU A 13 -12.89 0.02 43.51
C GLU A 13 -12.94 1.54 43.73
N LYS A 14 -12.01 2.34 43.18
CA LYS A 14 -11.96 3.80 43.43
C LYS A 14 -12.50 4.72 42.33
N VAL A 15 -13.07 4.19 41.24
CA VAL A 15 -13.64 5.02 40.14
C VAL A 15 -15.18 4.97 40.09
N ALA A 16 -15.84 4.12 40.88
CA ALA A 16 -17.30 3.94 40.85
C ALA A 16 -18.11 4.81 41.85
N ALA A 17 -17.53 5.89 42.38
CA ALA A 17 -18.17 6.71 43.40
C ALA A 17 -18.02 8.21 43.13
N ASN A 18 -18.52 8.71 41.99
CA ASN A 18 -18.71 10.16 41.84
C ASN A 18 -19.75 10.60 40.79
N SER A 19 -20.88 9.89 40.68
CA SER A 19 -22.00 10.33 39.83
C SER A 19 -23.36 10.17 40.49
N GLN A 20 -23.55 10.77 41.66
CA GLN A 20 -24.88 11.02 42.22
C GLN A 20 -24.90 12.31 43.03
N ALA A 21 -25.36 13.41 42.43
CA ALA A 21 -26.24 14.41 43.06
C ALA A 21 -26.30 15.69 42.22
N THR A 22 -27.33 15.85 41.39
CA THR A 22 -28.29 16.98 41.49
C THR A 22 -29.37 16.84 40.41
N ARG A 23 -30.57 16.45 40.86
CA ARG A 23 -31.85 16.63 40.17
C ARG A 23 -32.59 17.80 40.83
N ARG A 24 -33.23 18.67 40.04
CA ARG A 24 -34.54 19.33 40.27
C ARG A 24 -34.96 20.02 38.95
N ARG A 25 -35.93 19.44 38.21
CA ARG A 25 -37.37 19.84 38.07
C ARG A 25 -37.56 21.10 37.19
N CYS A 26 -38.49 21.27 36.24
CA CYS A 26 -39.66 20.55 35.67
C CYS A 26 -40.23 21.46 34.51
N PRO A 27 -41.44 21.30 33.90
CA PRO A 27 -41.70 20.67 32.60
C PRO A 27 -42.52 21.56 31.60
N TYR A 28 -42.78 21.09 30.36
CA TYR A 28 -44.13 20.92 29.74
C TYR A 28 -44.07 20.76 28.21
N ILE A 29 -44.83 19.76 27.75
CA ILE A 29 -45.28 19.48 26.38
C ILE A 29 -46.68 20.11 26.23
N LEU A 30 -47.00 20.75 25.10
CA LEU A 30 -48.26 20.53 24.33
C LEU A 30 -48.37 21.46 23.11
N GLU A 31 -48.77 20.83 21.99
CA GLU A 31 -49.28 21.41 20.75
C GLU A 31 -50.48 22.34 20.97
N LEU A 32 -50.73 23.25 20.02
CA LEU A 32 -52.05 23.51 19.43
C LEU A 32 -51.94 24.52 18.27
N MET A 33 -52.46 24.15 17.10
CA MET A 33 -52.72 25.04 15.95
C MET A 33 -53.79 26.10 16.29
N PRO A 34 -53.88 27.18 15.50
CA PRO A 34 -55.00 27.23 14.55
C PRO A 34 -54.70 27.93 13.20
N SER A 35 -55.36 27.43 12.15
CA SER A 35 -55.86 28.17 10.97
C SER A 35 -57.36 28.44 11.24
N PRO A 36 -58.02 29.56 10.81
CA PRO A 36 -58.18 29.93 9.39
C PRO A 36 -58.39 31.43 9.06
N GLY A 37 -58.33 31.77 7.75
CA GLY A 37 -59.14 32.89 7.22
C GLY A 37 -58.55 33.77 6.10
N LYS A 38 -58.80 33.35 4.86
CA LYS A 38 -58.90 34.06 3.57
C LYS A 38 -58.96 35.62 3.58
N HIS A 39 -58.16 36.28 2.72
CA HIS A 39 -58.65 37.07 1.55
C HIS A 39 -57.55 37.72 0.66
N THR A 40 -57.47 37.25 -0.59
CA THR A 40 -57.33 37.96 -1.89
C THR A 40 -56.32 39.12 -2.15
N ARG A 41 -55.36 38.78 -3.05
CA ARG A 41 -54.85 39.51 -4.25
C ARG A 41 -54.23 40.91 -4.10
N LYS A 42 -52.94 41.03 -4.50
CA LYS A 42 -52.48 41.78 -5.70
C LYS A 42 -50.98 41.55 -5.99
N LYS A 43 -50.66 41.66 -7.28
CA LYS A 43 -49.41 41.36 -7.99
C LYS A 43 -48.25 42.30 -7.62
N VAL A 44 -47.02 41.77 -7.52
CA VAL A 44 -45.79 42.41 -8.05
C VAL A 44 -44.87 41.30 -8.57
N PHE A 45 -44.75 41.21 -9.90
CA PHE A 45 -43.73 40.42 -10.57
C PHE A 45 -42.51 41.34 -10.72
N ALA A 46 -41.44 41.10 -9.96
CA ALA A 46 -40.16 41.74 -10.19
C ALA A 46 -39.32 40.79 -11.07
N CYS A 47 -39.23 41.11 -12.37
CA CYS A 47 -38.28 40.47 -13.27
C CYS A 47 -36.87 40.97 -12.94
N LEU A 48 -36.07 40.14 -12.27
CA LEU A 48 -34.62 40.31 -12.18
C LEU A 48 -34.01 39.69 -13.44
N LEU A 49 -33.75 40.56 -14.42
CA LEU A 49 -32.98 40.24 -15.62
C LEU A 49 -31.50 40.14 -15.20
N VAL A 50 -31.04 38.92 -14.90
CA VAL A 50 -29.61 38.62 -14.79
C VAL A 50 -29.07 38.54 -16.21
N MET A 51 -28.34 39.58 -16.61
CA MET A 51 -27.55 39.60 -17.84
C MET A 51 -26.43 38.56 -17.71
N PHE A 52 -26.60 37.40 -18.34
CA PHE A 52 -25.52 36.45 -18.59
C PHE A 52 -24.55 37.08 -19.59
N GLY A 53 -23.53 37.77 -19.09
CA GLY A 53 -22.32 38.02 -19.87
C GLY A 53 -21.59 36.70 -20.10
N PRO A 54 -20.96 36.47 -21.26
CA PRO A 54 -20.17 35.27 -21.48
C PRO A 54 -19.01 35.26 -20.48
N PHE A 55 -19.04 34.31 -19.55
CA PHE A 55 -17.86 33.92 -18.79
C PHE A 55 -16.86 33.36 -19.81
N CYS A 56 -15.95 34.20 -20.30
CA CYS A 56 -14.67 33.73 -20.78
C CYS A 56 -13.96 33.15 -19.55
N GLY A 57 -14.15 31.85 -19.30
CA GLY A 57 -13.29 31.11 -18.41
C GLY A 57 -11.88 31.24 -18.94
N VAL A 58 -11.01 31.91 -18.18
CA VAL A 58 -9.57 31.73 -18.34
C VAL A 58 -9.34 30.28 -17.96
N GLU A 59 -9.17 29.41 -18.96
CA GLU A 59 -8.75 28.04 -18.74
C GLU A 59 -7.40 28.13 -18.01
N ALA A 60 -7.38 27.75 -16.73
CA ALA A 60 -6.16 27.77 -15.95
C ALA A 60 -5.10 26.93 -16.69
N ALA A 61 -3.89 27.46 -16.82
CA ALA A 61 -2.81 26.76 -17.51
C ALA A 61 -2.65 25.35 -16.94
N GLU A 62 -2.47 24.35 -17.81
CA GLU A 62 -2.27 22.96 -17.38
C GLU A 62 -1.10 22.89 -16.38
N PRO A 63 -1.24 22.18 -15.25
CA PRO A 63 -0.14 22.03 -14.32
C PRO A 63 1.07 21.37 -14.99
N ASP A 64 2.25 21.93 -14.75
CA ASP A 64 3.50 21.28 -15.11
C ASP A 64 3.76 20.13 -14.11
N TYR A 65 3.33 18.93 -14.48
CA TYR A 65 3.44 17.74 -13.63
C TYR A 65 4.90 17.40 -13.28
N LEU A 66 5.84 17.54 -14.22
CA LEU A 66 7.26 17.31 -13.94
C LEU A 66 7.75 18.29 -12.87
N LYS A 67 7.38 19.58 -12.97
CA LYS A 67 7.71 20.58 -11.95
C LYS A 67 7.08 20.26 -10.59
N VAL A 68 5.84 19.79 -10.56
CA VAL A 68 5.17 19.37 -9.32
C VAL A 68 5.94 18.24 -8.64
N VAL A 69 6.28 17.18 -9.39
CA VAL A 69 7.04 16.03 -8.88
C VAL A 69 8.46 16.43 -8.45
N THR A 70 9.12 17.30 -9.23
CA THR A 70 10.44 17.85 -8.92
C THR A 70 10.41 18.65 -7.61
N ASN A 71 9.39 19.48 -7.40
CA ASN A 71 9.22 20.24 -6.16
C ASN A 71 9.00 19.33 -4.95
N TYR A 72 8.20 18.28 -5.09
CA TYR A 72 8.01 17.26 -4.05
C TYR A 72 9.33 16.59 -3.66
N ALA A 73 10.09 16.10 -4.65
CA ALA A 73 11.39 15.47 -4.42
C ALA A 73 12.37 16.44 -3.74
N ASN A 74 12.49 17.66 -4.27
CA ASN A 74 13.35 18.70 -3.69
C ASN A 74 12.95 19.04 -2.25
N ALA A 75 11.66 19.11 -1.94
CA ALA A 75 11.19 19.39 -0.58
C ALA A 75 11.61 18.30 0.41
N LEU A 76 11.48 17.02 0.05
CA LEU A 76 11.91 15.91 0.91
C LEU A 76 13.44 15.82 1.03
N LEU A 77 14.17 16.01 -0.06
CA LEU A 77 15.64 16.02 -0.04
C LEU A 77 16.21 17.19 0.76
N THR A 78 15.52 18.33 0.79
CA THR A 78 15.97 19.54 1.51
C THR A 78 15.55 19.52 2.97
N TYR A 79 14.28 19.24 3.24
CA TYR A 79 13.68 19.42 4.57
C TYR A 79 13.32 18.11 5.28
N GLY A 80 13.08 17.05 4.52
CA GLY A 80 12.66 15.75 5.07
C GLY A 80 13.81 14.89 5.60
N ARG A 81 15.06 15.33 5.54
CA ARG A 81 16.22 14.56 6.04
C ARG A 81 16.23 14.49 7.57
N ASP A 82 16.86 13.46 8.12
CA ASP A 82 17.21 13.44 9.54
C ASP A 82 18.19 14.59 9.85
N ASN A 83 17.65 15.65 10.44
CA ASN A 83 18.40 16.80 10.92
C ASN A 83 18.43 16.86 12.46
N TYR A 84 18.08 15.75 13.12
CA TYR A 84 17.84 15.73 14.56
C TYR A 84 19.13 15.41 15.31
N ASN A 85 19.56 14.14 15.36
CA ASN A 85 20.66 13.72 16.22
C ASN A 85 21.89 13.24 15.44
N VAL A 86 21.81 12.03 14.90
CA VAL A 86 22.97 11.35 14.26
C VAL A 86 23.10 11.71 12.77
N ARG A 87 22.06 12.31 12.19
CA ARG A 87 22.01 12.82 10.80
C ARG A 87 22.23 11.73 9.78
N SER A 88 21.32 10.76 9.73
CA SER A 88 21.22 9.82 8.62
C SER A 88 20.72 10.49 7.33
N PRO A 89 21.07 9.99 6.14
CA PRO A 89 20.47 10.44 4.88
C PRO A 89 19.08 9.83 4.67
N LEU A 90 18.39 9.37 5.69
CA LEU A 90 17.05 8.83 5.56
C LEU A 90 16.02 9.95 5.46
N ILE A 91 14.80 9.63 5.02
CA ILE A 91 13.73 10.61 4.77
C ILE A 91 12.60 10.37 5.77
N ALA A 92 12.18 11.43 6.45
CA ALA A 92 11.10 11.44 7.41
C ALA A 92 9.79 11.05 6.73
N THR A 93 9.08 10.13 7.35
CA THR A 93 7.81 9.62 6.81
C THR A 93 6.60 10.45 7.26
N THR A 94 6.74 11.30 8.28
CA THR A 94 5.66 12.17 8.77
C THR A 94 6.15 13.60 9.02
N LEU A 95 5.61 14.58 8.31
CA LEU A 95 6.05 15.98 8.35
C LEU A 95 4.87 16.96 8.42
N ASP A 96 5.04 18.06 9.14
CA ASP A 96 4.15 19.22 9.05
C ASP A 96 4.39 19.93 7.71
N ARG A 97 3.32 20.24 6.97
CA ARG A 97 3.42 20.75 5.59
C ARG A 97 3.80 22.22 5.49
N SER A 98 3.69 22.96 6.60
CA SER A 98 3.96 24.40 6.67
C SER A 98 5.39 24.69 7.13
N THR A 99 5.88 23.90 8.07
CA THR A 99 7.20 24.04 8.68
C THR A 99 8.22 23.04 8.16
N PHE A 100 7.74 21.95 7.52
CA PHE A 100 8.54 20.78 7.13
C PHE A 100 9.23 20.07 8.29
N ALA A 101 8.82 20.34 9.54
CA ALA A 101 9.34 19.65 10.71
C ALA A 101 8.67 18.28 10.86
N MET A 102 9.44 17.27 11.28
CA MET A 102 8.92 15.98 11.70
C MET A 102 7.90 16.16 12.83
N ILE A 103 6.80 15.43 12.72
CA ILE A 103 5.75 15.42 13.74
C ILE A 103 6.11 14.35 14.77
N GLU A 104 6.20 14.75 16.03
CA GLU A 104 6.39 13.84 17.16
C GLU A 104 5.20 12.88 17.31
N ARG A 105 5.45 11.73 17.93
CA ARG A 105 4.47 10.63 17.98
C ARG A 105 3.08 11.02 18.49
N ASP A 106 3.03 11.84 19.53
CA ASP A 106 1.77 12.26 20.17
C ASP A 106 1.10 13.44 19.44
N GLY A 107 1.74 14.00 18.42
CA GLY A 107 1.27 15.17 17.66
C GLY A 107 0.48 14.85 16.40
N GLY A 108 0.48 13.60 15.93
CA GLY A 108 -0.19 13.21 14.69
C GLY A 108 -1.69 12.96 14.85
N PRO A 109 -2.56 13.55 14.00
CA PRO A 109 -4.00 13.24 14.05
C PRO A 109 -4.26 11.80 13.64
N ASP A 110 -5.32 11.19 14.18
CA ASP A 110 -5.79 9.88 13.74
C ASP A 110 -6.29 9.96 12.30
N ILE A 111 -5.82 9.04 11.47
CA ILE A 111 -6.30 8.89 10.10
C ILE A 111 -7.15 7.63 10.04
N ALA A 112 -8.46 7.80 9.86
CA ALA A 112 -9.35 6.66 9.64
C ALA A 112 -8.77 5.79 8.52
N GLY A 113 -8.70 4.47 8.72
CA GLY A 113 -8.17 3.52 7.74
C GLY A 113 -6.65 3.32 7.72
N VAL A 114 -5.89 4.04 8.54
CA VAL A 114 -4.45 3.84 8.76
C VAL A 114 -4.24 3.39 10.20
N ARG A 115 -3.63 2.22 10.42
CA ARG A 115 -3.44 1.69 11.79
C ARG A 115 -2.27 2.40 12.45
N GLY A 116 -2.46 2.89 13.68
CA GLY A 116 -1.41 3.57 14.45
C GLY A 116 -0.11 2.77 14.60
N ARG A 117 -0.19 1.42 14.64
CA ARG A 117 0.99 0.55 14.67
C ARG A 117 1.81 0.51 13.38
N ASP A 118 1.23 0.90 12.23
CA ASP A 118 1.93 0.91 10.94
C ASP A 118 2.61 2.27 10.68
N ARG A 119 2.09 3.34 11.28
CA ARG A 119 2.60 4.72 11.15
C ARG A 119 4.01 4.85 11.72
N VAL A 120 4.82 5.71 11.11
CA VAL A 120 6.19 6.01 11.54
C VAL A 120 6.30 7.53 11.67
N PHE A 121 6.32 8.04 12.90
CA PHE A 121 6.33 9.48 13.17
C PHE A 121 7.74 10.04 13.22
N GLU A 122 8.56 9.49 14.11
CA GLU A 122 9.88 10.00 14.46
C GLU A 122 11.00 9.32 13.66
N GLY A 123 10.77 9.12 12.36
CA GLY A 123 11.70 8.34 11.57
C GLY A 123 11.33 8.05 10.12
N ALA A 124 12.02 7.06 9.57
CA ALA A 124 11.95 6.66 8.17
C ALA A 124 11.43 5.24 7.99
N ASN A 125 10.89 4.96 6.81
CA ASN A 125 10.60 3.60 6.39
C ASN A 125 10.80 3.50 4.87
N PRO A 126 11.96 3.01 4.40
CA PRO A 126 12.25 2.93 2.97
C PRO A 126 11.20 2.19 2.15
N MET A 127 10.46 1.22 2.74
CA MET A 127 9.33 0.57 2.06
C MET A 127 8.15 1.51 1.81
N HIS A 128 7.87 2.44 2.73
CA HIS A 128 6.85 3.48 2.51
C HIS A 128 7.31 4.50 1.47
N ASP A 129 8.62 4.75 1.34
CA ASP A 129 9.18 5.74 0.41
C ASP A 129 9.71 5.13 -0.89
N GLN A 130 9.45 3.85 -1.18
CA GLN A 130 10.02 3.19 -2.37
C GLN A 130 9.76 3.95 -3.67
N ASN A 131 8.55 4.49 -3.87
CA ASN A 131 8.26 5.21 -5.12
C ASN A 131 8.98 6.55 -5.19
N LEU A 132 9.34 7.16 -4.05
CA LEU A 132 10.21 8.33 -4.05
C LEU A 132 11.58 7.98 -4.63
N TYR A 133 12.18 6.84 -4.28
CA TYR A 133 13.46 6.45 -4.88
C TYR A 133 13.33 6.16 -6.38
N GLN A 134 12.23 5.53 -6.83
CA GLN A 134 11.96 5.36 -8.26
C GLN A 134 11.87 6.72 -8.97
N ILE A 135 11.15 7.69 -8.38
CA ILE A 135 11.06 9.07 -8.88
C ILE A 135 12.43 9.73 -8.96
N LEU A 136 13.29 9.56 -7.96
CA LEU A 136 14.63 10.17 -7.96
C LEU A 136 15.51 9.65 -9.10
N TYR A 137 15.47 8.35 -9.38
CA TYR A 137 16.16 7.81 -10.56
C TYR A 137 15.55 8.35 -11.86
N ALA A 138 14.21 8.33 -11.99
CA ALA A 138 13.53 8.84 -13.18
C ALA A 138 13.78 10.34 -13.42
N LEU A 139 13.84 11.17 -12.37
CA LEU A 139 14.18 12.59 -12.49
C LEU A 139 15.61 12.79 -12.99
N THR A 140 16.54 11.91 -12.62
CA THR A 140 17.91 11.94 -13.17
C THR A 140 17.87 11.70 -14.67
N ASP A 141 17.16 10.66 -15.12
CA ASP A 141 17.08 10.28 -16.53
C ASP A 141 16.39 11.39 -17.36
N LEU A 142 15.32 11.98 -16.82
CA LEU A 142 14.52 12.98 -17.52
C LEU A 142 15.15 14.38 -17.59
N THR A 143 15.90 14.77 -16.55
CA THR A 143 16.45 16.14 -16.40
C THR A 143 17.96 16.22 -16.64
N GLY A 144 18.68 15.10 -16.55
CA GLY A 144 20.13 15.05 -16.56
C GLY A 144 20.81 15.47 -15.25
N ASP A 145 20.05 15.84 -14.21
CA ASP A 145 20.62 16.17 -12.90
C ASP A 145 20.90 14.90 -12.10
N SER A 146 22.18 14.52 -12.04
CA SER A 146 22.64 13.33 -11.32
C SER A 146 22.45 13.40 -9.80
N THR A 147 22.11 14.57 -9.25
CA THR A 147 21.91 14.75 -7.80
C THR A 147 20.80 13.84 -7.29
N TYR A 148 19.70 13.66 -8.05
CA TYR A 148 18.58 12.86 -7.60
C TYR A 148 18.95 11.38 -7.39
N ALA A 149 19.58 10.75 -8.39
CA ALA A 149 20.08 9.37 -8.27
C ALA A 149 21.14 9.24 -7.18
N ALA A 150 22.06 10.20 -7.08
CA ALA A 150 23.10 10.18 -6.04
C ALA A 150 22.49 10.23 -4.63
N GLU A 151 21.44 11.02 -4.42
CA GLU A 151 20.75 11.11 -3.14
C GLU A 151 19.92 9.84 -2.82
N ALA A 152 19.32 9.19 -3.83
CA ALA A 152 18.67 7.88 -3.66
C ALA A 152 19.70 6.80 -3.28
N ASP A 153 20.81 6.72 -4.01
CA ASP A 153 21.91 5.79 -3.75
C ASP A 153 22.50 5.99 -2.35
N ARG A 154 22.69 7.25 -1.95
CA ARG A 154 23.16 7.61 -0.60
C ARG A 154 22.21 7.11 0.48
N THR A 155 20.91 7.32 0.32
CA THR A 155 19.89 6.88 1.29
C THR A 155 19.83 5.35 1.38
N LEU A 156 19.78 4.66 0.24
CA LEU A 156 19.71 3.20 0.20
C LEU A 156 20.99 2.53 0.70
N SER A 157 22.17 3.07 0.38
CA SER A 157 23.45 2.55 0.87
C SER A 157 23.51 2.62 2.39
N PHE A 158 23.18 3.78 2.97
CA PHE A 158 23.12 3.93 4.42
C PHE A 158 22.15 2.93 5.06
N PHE A 159 20.95 2.80 4.49
CA PHE A 159 19.95 1.87 5.02
C PHE A 159 20.45 0.41 5.00
N LEU A 160 21.06 -0.03 3.91
CA LEU A 160 21.64 -1.38 3.81
C LEU A 160 22.80 -1.56 4.80
N GLU A 161 23.56 -0.53 5.13
CA GLU A 161 24.65 -0.64 6.08
C GLU A 161 24.18 -0.67 7.55
N CYS A 162 23.17 0.12 7.90
CA CYS A 162 22.78 0.35 9.29
C CYS A 162 21.57 -0.48 9.75
N ALA A 163 20.65 -0.80 8.83
CA ALA A 163 19.38 -1.42 9.17
C ALA A 163 19.32 -2.95 9.31
N PRO A 164 20.29 -3.76 8.85
CA PRO A 164 20.27 -5.20 9.11
C PRO A 164 20.49 -5.53 10.59
N HIS A 165 19.69 -6.42 11.16
CA HIS A 165 20.02 -7.01 12.46
C HIS A 165 21.03 -8.14 12.32
N SER A 166 22.06 -8.16 13.18
CA SER A 166 23.13 -9.16 13.10
C SER A 166 22.67 -10.62 13.32
N SER A 167 21.59 -10.83 14.06
CA SER A 167 21.05 -12.17 14.36
C SER A 167 20.16 -12.76 13.25
N THR A 168 19.58 -11.94 12.38
CA THR A 168 18.53 -12.38 11.42
C THR A 168 18.77 -11.91 10.00
N ASP A 169 19.65 -10.93 9.80
CA ASP A 169 19.87 -10.22 8.52
C ASP A 169 18.65 -9.51 7.94
N LEU A 170 17.55 -9.42 8.71
CA LEU A 170 16.36 -8.66 8.33
C LEU A 170 16.61 -7.16 8.47
N LEU A 171 15.97 -6.37 7.60
CA LEU A 171 16.07 -4.91 7.56
C LEU A 171 14.98 -4.25 8.41
N ALA A 172 15.28 -3.14 9.06
CA ALA A 172 14.33 -2.40 9.90
C ALA A 172 13.33 -1.54 9.08
N TRP A 173 12.43 -2.21 8.34
CA TRP A 173 11.41 -1.61 7.47
C TRP A 173 10.11 -2.42 7.43
N GLY A 174 9.15 -1.99 6.61
CA GLY A 174 7.99 -2.80 6.24
C GLY A 174 6.69 -2.32 6.86
N GLU A 175 5.69 -3.19 6.93
CA GLU A 175 4.33 -2.80 7.33
C GLU A 175 4.25 -2.34 8.80
N HIS A 176 5.05 -2.96 9.67
CA HIS A 176 4.95 -2.77 11.12
C HIS A 176 6.18 -2.12 11.73
N MET A 177 7.18 -1.72 10.94
CA MET A 177 8.49 -1.32 11.43
C MET A 177 9.07 -0.16 10.63
N GLY A 178 10.05 0.52 11.20
CA GLY A 178 10.82 1.57 10.56
C GLY A 178 12.09 1.86 11.33
N TRP A 179 12.79 2.90 10.91
CA TRP A 179 14.02 3.40 11.49
C TRP A 179 13.76 4.65 12.31
N ASP A 180 14.40 4.76 13.48
CA ASP A 180 14.26 5.86 14.43
C ASP A 180 15.41 6.86 14.26
N PHE A 181 15.11 8.14 14.08
CA PHE A 181 16.14 9.18 13.88
C PHE A 181 16.83 9.63 15.16
N HIS A 182 16.21 9.42 16.32
CA HIS A 182 16.84 9.80 17.59
C HIS A 182 17.88 8.77 18.02
N GLU A 183 17.57 7.49 17.79
CA GLU A 183 18.35 6.37 18.28
C GLU A 183 19.16 5.65 17.20
N GLU A 184 18.94 5.97 15.91
CA GLU A 184 19.56 5.30 14.75
C GLU A 184 19.50 3.77 14.85
N ARG A 185 18.29 3.29 15.08
CA ARG A 185 17.97 1.87 15.13
C ARG A 185 16.51 1.67 14.79
N ARG A 186 16.07 0.41 14.79
CA ARG A 186 14.65 0.06 14.67
C ARG A 186 13.76 0.79 15.70
N ILE A 187 12.72 1.46 15.23
CA ILE A 187 11.78 2.28 16.01
C ILE A 187 10.97 1.50 17.05
N HIS A 188 10.85 2.03 18.27
CA HIS A 188 10.10 1.38 19.36
C HIS A 188 8.60 1.68 19.31
N LYS A 189 7.81 0.68 18.89
CA LYS A 189 6.34 0.71 18.93
C LYS A 189 5.74 -0.68 19.13
N VAL A 190 4.46 -0.72 19.51
CA VAL A 190 3.68 -1.96 19.62
C VAL A 190 3.63 -2.65 18.26
N GLY A 191 4.00 -3.93 18.19
CA GLY A 191 4.16 -4.66 16.92
C GLY A 191 5.43 -4.31 16.14
N GLY A 192 6.22 -3.32 16.59
CA GLY A 192 7.40 -2.79 15.92
C GLY A 192 8.60 -3.72 15.80
N LYS A 193 8.49 -4.96 16.30
CA LYS A 193 9.50 -6.02 16.12
C LYS A 193 9.14 -7.00 15.00
N LEU A 194 7.92 -6.91 14.47
CA LEU A 194 7.47 -7.78 13.39
C LEU A 194 7.98 -7.22 12.06
N HIS A 195 8.86 -7.98 11.42
CA HIS A 195 9.26 -7.75 10.04
C HIS A 195 8.20 -8.36 9.12
N GLU A 196 7.59 -7.52 8.29
CA GLU A 196 6.62 -7.90 7.26
C GLU A 196 6.80 -6.97 6.07
N PHE A 197 6.88 -7.53 4.87
CA PHE A 197 6.90 -6.74 3.63
C PHE A 197 5.60 -5.95 3.51
N PHE A 198 5.69 -4.63 3.29
CA PHE A 198 4.53 -3.79 3.05
C PHE A 198 3.94 -3.99 1.64
N ARG A 199 4.85 -4.12 0.66
CA ARG A 199 4.61 -4.21 -0.78
C ARG A 199 5.84 -4.85 -1.44
N PRO A 200 5.80 -5.28 -2.73
CA PRO A 200 6.99 -5.83 -3.37
C PRO A 200 8.13 -4.80 -3.41
N TRP A 201 9.34 -5.24 -3.08
CA TRP A 201 10.53 -4.40 -3.21
C TRP A 201 11.12 -4.54 -4.62
N VAL A 202 11.10 -3.46 -5.41
CA VAL A 202 11.49 -3.46 -6.83
C VAL A 202 12.90 -2.92 -7.05
N LEU A 203 13.49 -2.30 -6.04
CA LEU A 203 14.81 -1.69 -6.13
C LEU A 203 15.96 -2.66 -5.81
N TRP A 204 15.71 -3.98 -5.84
CA TRP A 204 16.78 -4.96 -5.58
C TRP A 204 17.94 -4.80 -6.56
N ASP A 205 17.67 -4.50 -7.84
CA ASP A 205 18.71 -4.25 -8.84
C ASP A 205 19.66 -3.13 -8.42
N ARG A 206 19.14 -2.06 -7.81
CA ARG A 206 19.96 -0.98 -7.23
C ARG A 206 20.64 -1.42 -5.94
N CYS A 207 19.94 -2.09 -5.02
CA CYS A 207 20.52 -2.56 -3.77
C CYS A 207 21.72 -3.51 -3.98
N TYR A 208 21.70 -4.35 -5.01
CA TYR A 208 22.80 -5.26 -5.34
C TYR A 208 24.03 -4.52 -5.90
N LEU A 209 23.83 -3.41 -6.62
CA LEU A 209 24.92 -2.53 -7.04
C LEU A 209 25.54 -1.77 -5.85
N LEU A 210 24.71 -1.30 -4.92
CA LEU A 210 25.14 -0.47 -3.78
C LEU A 210 25.79 -1.30 -2.67
N ASN A 211 25.12 -2.36 -2.23
CA ASN A 211 25.63 -3.24 -1.18
C ASN A 211 25.29 -4.71 -1.48
N PRO A 212 26.12 -5.38 -2.32
CA PRO A 212 25.88 -6.76 -2.73
C PRO A 212 25.82 -7.74 -1.55
N LYS A 213 26.72 -7.55 -0.57
CA LYS A 213 26.84 -8.46 0.58
C LYS A 213 25.60 -8.41 1.46
N VAL A 214 25.11 -7.22 1.80
CA VAL A 214 23.92 -7.08 2.64
C VAL A 214 22.67 -7.56 1.89
N SER A 215 22.52 -7.17 0.63
CA SER A 215 21.35 -7.57 -0.17
C SER A 215 21.21 -9.10 -0.25
N PHE A 216 22.35 -9.79 -0.44
CA PHE A 216 22.39 -11.25 -0.41
C PHE A 216 22.08 -11.83 0.98
N ARG A 217 22.67 -11.26 2.04
CA ARG A 217 22.37 -11.68 3.42
C ARG A 217 20.91 -11.50 3.78
N PHE A 218 20.27 -10.42 3.36
CA PHE A 218 18.85 -10.21 3.57
C PHE A 218 18.02 -11.30 2.89
N ALA A 219 18.33 -11.65 1.63
CA ALA A 219 17.64 -12.74 0.94
C ALA A 219 17.75 -14.07 1.70
N LYS A 220 18.93 -14.39 2.23
CA LYS A 220 19.14 -15.52 3.14
C LYS A 220 18.37 -15.36 4.45
N GLY A 221 18.39 -14.18 5.06
CA GLY A 221 17.65 -13.85 6.27
C GLY A 221 16.14 -14.06 6.13
N VAL A 222 15.57 -13.76 4.97
CA VAL A 222 14.16 -14.07 4.65
C VAL A 222 13.92 -15.59 4.66
N TRP A 223 14.79 -16.38 4.03
CA TRP A 223 14.70 -17.85 4.09
C TRP A 223 14.78 -18.38 5.53
N GLU A 224 15.77 -17.91 6.29
CA GLU A 224 15.99 -18.38 7.66
C GLU A 224 14.89 -17.93 8.64
N ASN A 225 14.26 -16.77 8.43
CA ASN A 225 13.41 -16.15 9.46
C ASN A 225 11.93 -15.97 9.08
N GLN A 226 11.55 -16.07 7.80
CA GLN A 226 10.14 -16.08 7.40
C GLN A 226 9.61 -17.49 7.11
N ILE A 227 10.49 -18.45 6.77
CA ILE A 227 10.09 -19.83 6.52
C ILE A 227 10.26 -20.63 7.80
N GLY A 228 9.14 -20.95 8.45
CA GLY A 228 9.13 -21.66 9.73
C GLY A 228 9.37 -23.15 9.62
N ASP A 229 9.15 -23.73 8.44
CA ASP A 229 9.52 -25.11 8.13
C ASP A 229 10.18 -25.17 6.75
N HIS A 230 11.50 -25.37 6.75
CA HIS A 230 12.33 -25.45 5.55
C HIS A 230 12.10 -26.71 4.71
N GLU A 231 11.55 -27.78 5.29
CA GLU A 231 11.24 -29.00 4.56
C GLU A 231 9.95 -28.83 3.75
N SER A 232 8.90 -28.34 4.41
CA SER A 232 7.59 -28.17 3.75
C SER A 232 7.46 -26.85 2.99
N GLY A 233 8.24 -25.82 3.33
CA GLY A 233 8.09 -24.45 2.83
C GLY A 233 7.02 -23.64 3.56
N ASN A 234 6.44 -24.16 4.66
CA ASN A 234 5.45 -23.44 5.46
C ASN A 234 6.06 -22.18 6.10
N TYR A 235 5.34 -21.07 6.02
CA TYR A 235 5.87 -19.76 6.34
C TYR A 235 4.89 -18.88 7.12
N GLY A 236 5.43 -17.77 7.61
CA GLY A 236 4.68 -16.64 8.12
C GLY A 236 4.98 -15.40 7.30
N LYS A 237 4.01 -14.51 7.22
CA LYS A 237 4.25 -13.14 6.75
C LYS A 237 5.05 -12.29 7.74
N HIS A 238 5.02 -12.69 9.01
CA HIS A 238 5.73 -12.03 10.11
C HIS A 238 6.95 -12.84 10.55
N ALA A 239 8.06 -12.14 10.77
CA ALA A 239 9.24 -12.62 11.47
C ALA A 239 9.59 -11.67 12.62
N ILE A 240 10.30 -12.15 13.64
CA ILE A 240 10.88 -11.27 14.66
C ILE A 240 12.19 -10.70 14.10
N TYR A 241 12.31 -9.36 14.07
CA TYR A 241 13.47 -8.69 13.49
C TYR A 241 14.79 -9.00 14.20
N ASP A 242 14.82 -9.01 15.54
CA ASP A 242 16.06 -9.09 16.30
C ASP A 242 16.41 -10.51 16.79
N GLN A 243 15.56 -11.49 16.50
CA GLN A 243 15.72 -12.85 16.99
C GLN A 243 15.14 -13.85 15.98
N HIS A 244 15.86 -14.95 15.77
CA HIS A 244 15.32 -16.08 15.02
C HIS A 244 14.11 -16.70 15.74
N GLY A 245 12.99 -16.76 15.04
CA GLY A 245 11.72 -17.26 15.55
C GLY A 245 10.64 -17.23 14.47
N PRO A 246 10.85 -17.91 13.34
CA PRO A 246 9.91 -17.90 12.22
C PRO A 246 8.55 -18.46 12.63
N MET A 247 7.49 -17.89 12.05
CA MET A 247 6.12 -18.35 12.28
C MET A 247 5.68 -19.32 11.15
N VAL A 248 4.62 -20.09 11.41
CA VAL A 248 3.99 -20.98 10.42
C VAL A 248 2.48 -20.75 10.40
N ASN A 249 1.83 -21.13 9.29
CA ASN A 249 0.39 -21.01 9.06
C ASN A 249 -0.11 -19.54 9.12
N GLN A 250 0.74 -18.60 8.74
CA GLN A 250 0.38 -17.19 8.45
C GLN A 250 0.82 -16.84 7.03
N ASP A 251 0.55 -17.78 6.15
CA ASP A 251 1.05 -17.95 4.79
C ASP A 251 0.19 -17.19 3.78
N GLU A 252 0.03 -15.88 3.99
CA GLU A 252 -0.66 -15.02 3.03
C GLU A 252 0.03 -15.10 1.65
N PRO A 253 -0.69 -15.40 0.55
CA PRO A 253 -0.07 -15.66 -0.75
C PRO A 253 0.81 -14.53 -1.29
N ARG A 254 0.41 -13.26 -1.11
CA ARG A 254 1.17 -12.11 -1.63
C ARG A 254 2.61 -12.05 -1.08
N HIS A 255 2.80 -12.39 0.19
CA HIS A 255 4.13 -12.37 0.82
C HIS A 255 5.05 -13.45 0.28
N ALA A 256 4.51 -14.64 -0.07
CA ALA A 256 5.30 -15.64 -0.80
C ALA A 256 5.82 -15.07 -2.11
N GLY A 257 5.01 -14.29 -2.84
CA GLY A 257 5.44 -13.59 -4.04
C GLY A 257 6.64 -12.67 -3.79
N PHE A 258 6.59 -11.89 -2.70
CA PHE A 258 7.67 -10.98 -2.32
C PHE A 258 8.97 -11.71 -1.96
N TYR A 259 8.85 -12.87 -1.30
CA TYR A 259 10.00 -13.73 -0.97
C TYR A 259 10.61 -14.34 -2.23
N LEU A 260 9.78 -14.91 -3.11
CA LEU A 260 10.22 -15.48 -4.38
C LEU A 260 10.93 -14.43 -5.24
N ARG A 261 10.41 -13.22 -5.33
CA ARG A 261 11.06 -12.13 -6.08
C ARG A 261 12.41 -11.75 -5.49
N THR A 262 12.51 -11.70 -4.17
CA THR A 262 13.76 -11.41 -3.45
C THR A 262 14.80 -12.50 -3.72
N TRP A 263 14.41 -13.79 -3.62
CA TRP A 263 15.31 -14.91 -3.89
C TRP A 263 15.67 -15.07 -5.36
N ALA A 264 14.74 -14.83 -6.28
CA ALA A 264 14.99 -14.92 -7.71
C ALA A 264 15.99 -13.85 -8.17
N ARG A 265 15.92 -12.62 -7.63
CA ARG A 265 16.96 -11.63 -7.89
C ARG A 265 18.29 -12.03 -7.26
N ALA A 266 18.30 -12.48 -6.00
CA ALA A 266 19.51 -12.97 -5.36
C ALA A 266 20.17 -14.10 -6.17
N PHE A 267 19.37 -15.04 -6.67
CA PHE A 267 19.81 -16.14 -7.52
C PHE A 267 20.46 -15.61 -8.80
N GLN A 268 19.78 -14.74 -9.55
CA GLN A 268 20.32 -14.13 -10.77
C GLN A 268 21.70 -13.50 -10.54
N GLU A 269 21.85 -12.73 -9.45
CA GLU A 269 23.11 -12.08 -9.08
C GLU A 269 24.18 -13.09 -8.70
N THR A 270 23.79 -14.17 -8.02
CA THR A 270 24.74 -15.25 -7.78
C THR A 270 25.24 -15.86 -9.07
N GLN A 271 24.46 -15.88 -10.17
CA GLN A 271 24.88 -16.47 -11.46
C GLN A 271 25.64 -15.49 -12.38
N ASP A 272 25.60 -14.18 -12.16
CA ASP A 272 26.27 -13.21 -13.05
C ASP A 272 27.78 -13.10 -12.74
N ASP A 273 28.62 -13.63 -13.64
CA ASP A 273 30.08 -13.57 -13.48
C ASP A 273 30.65 -12.15 -13.52
N ARG A 274 29.94 -11.17 -14.12
CA ARG A 274 30.35 -9.75 -14.09
C ARG A 274 30.13 -9.17 -12.70
N TYR A 275 29.03 -9.52 -12.06
CA TYR A 275 28.76 -9.16 -10.67
C TYR A 275 29.86 -9.71 -9.75
N LEU A 276 30.27 -10.96 -9.95
CA LEU A 276 31.34 -11.59 -9.16
C LEU A 276 32.71 -10.90 -9.26
N GLN A 277 33.03 -10.25 -10.38
CA GLN A 277 34.34 -9.61 -10.61
C GLN A 277 34.58 -8.39 -9.73
N HIS A 278 33.52 -7.76 -9.23
CA HIS A 278 33.59 -6.55 -8.41
C HIS A 278 33.42 -6.83 -6.91
N LEU A 279 33.23 -8.09 -6.52
CA LEU A 279 33.06 -8.48 -5.14
C LEU A 279 34.41 -8.51 -4.39
N SER A 280 34.39 -8.07 -3.13
CA SER A 280 35.48 -8.35 -2.21
C SER A 280 35.70 -9.86 -2.08
N VAL A 281 36.93 -10.31 -1.80
CA VAL A 281 37.25 -11.75 -1.61
C VAL A 281 36.30 -12.43 -0.62
N GLY A 282 35.93 -11.73 0.46
CA GLY A 282 34.99 -12.24 1.45
C GLY A 282 33.57 -12.43 0.91
N THR A 283 33.06 -11.48 0.11
CA THR A 283 31.74 -11.60 -0.52
C THR A 283 31.76 -12.65 -1.62
N TRP A 284 32.84 -12.74 -2.39
CA TRP A 284 33.04 -13.74 -3.44
C TRP A 284 32.98 -15.17 -2.89
N ALA A 285 33.65 -15.45 -1.76
CA ALA A 285 33.62 -16.76 -1.13
C ALA A 285 32.21 -17.18 -0.68
N TRP A 286 31.41 -16.22 -0.20
CA TRP A 286 30.01 -16.45 0.18
C TRP A 286 29.13 -16.79 -1.03
N VAL A 287 29.22 -16.01 -2.11
CA VAL A 287 28.43 -16.26 -3.32
C VAL A 287 28.81 -17.58 -3.98
N PHE A 288 30.10 -17.94 -3.98
CA PHE A 288 30.55 -19.23 -4.50
C PHE A 288 30.07 -20.41 -3.64
N ALA A 289 30.07 -20.25 -2.31
CA ALA A 289 29.47 -21.23 -1.41
C ALA A 289 27.97 -21.38 -1.69
N GLU A 290 27.26 -20.29 -1.96
CA GLU A 290 25.86 -20.36 -2.36
C GLU A 290 25.65 -21.10 -3.68
N ARG A 291 26.39 -20.77 -4.75
CA ARG A 291 26.32 -21.49 -6.04
C ARG A 291 26.44 -23.00 -5.85
N ARG A 292 27.31 -23.41 -4.93
CA ARG A 292 27.53 -24.82 -4.61
C ARG A 292 26.40 -25.42 -3.76
N ASN A 293 25.88 -24.66 -2.80
CA ASN A 293 24.87 -25.13 -1.84
C ASN A 293 23.44 -25.10 -2.42
N ARG A 294 23.20 -24.29 -3.45
CA ARG A 294 21.88 -24.14 -4.11
C ARG A 294 20.75 -23.85 -3.12
N SER A 295 21.03 -23.12 -2.05
CA SER A 295 20.05 -22.91 -0.98
C SER A 295 18.92 -21.98 -1.40
N LEU A 296 19.18 -21.02 -2.30
CA LEU A 296 18.14 -20.20 -2.92
C LEU A 296 17.23 -20.99 -3.85
N ASP A 297 17.78 -21.93 -4.64
CA ASP A 297 16.97 -22.86 -5.44
C ASP A 297 16.05 -23.68 -4.54
N VAL A 298 16.61 -24.29 -3.49
CA VAL A 298 15.87 -25.09 -2.51
C VAL A 298 14.78 -24.26 -1.84
N ALA A 299 15.06 -23.00 -1.48
CA ALA A 299 14.08 -22.10 -0.88
C ALA A 299 12.89 -21.84 -1.81
N MET A 300 13.17 -21.50 -3.07
CA MET A 300 12.14 -21.24 -4.07
C MET A 300 11.35 -22.51 -4.41
N GLU A 301 12.00 -23.65 -4.60
CA GLU A 301 11.35 -24.94 -4.84
C GLU A 301 10.47 -25.37 -3.67
N ALA A 302 10.95 -25.23 -2.43
CA ALA A 302 10.17 -25.54 -1.24
C ALA A 302 8.90 -24.68 -1.16
N LEU A 303 9.02 -23.36 -1.36
CA LEU A 303 7.89 -22.45 -1.30
C LEU A 303 6.88 -22.67 -2.44
N VAL A 304 7.34 -22.90 -3.67
CA VAL A 304 6.44 -23.23 -4.80
C VAL A 304 5.72 -24.55 -4.55
N ARG A 305 6.41 -25.59 -4.06
CA ARG A 305 5.78 -26.85 -3.68
C ARG A 305 4.78 -26.68 -2.55
N PHE A 306 5.11 -25.87 -1.54
CA PHE A 306 4.17 -25.54 -0.46
C PHE A 306 2.88 -24.95 -1.02
N LEU A 307 2.98 -23.89 -1.83
CA LEU A 307 1.84 -23.21 -2.44
C LEU A 307 0.96 -24.19 -3.25
N GLU A 308 1.57 -25.06 -4.06
CA GLU A 308 0.82 -26.08 -4.80
C GLU A 308 0.16 -27.11 -3.89
N SER A 309 0.81 -27.50 -2.79
CA SER A 309 0.24 -28.45 -1.82
C SER A 309 -0.99 -27.89 -1.09
N ARG A 310 -1.12 -26.56 -1.01
CA ARG A 310 -2.25 -25.87 -0.37
C ARG A 310 -3.44 -25.64 -1.29
N ARG A 311 -3.28 -25.88 -2.58
CA ARG A 311 -4.31 -25.60 -3.59
C ARG A 311 -5.54 -26.50 -3.36
N SER A 312 -6.74 -25.92 -3.37
CA SER A 312 -7.98 -26.70 -3.34
C SER A 312 -8.09 -27.55 -4.60
N PRO A 313 -8.37 -28.86 -4.48
CA PRO A 313 -8.60 -29.72 -5.64
C PRO A 313 -9.90 -29.41 -6.38
N GLU A 314 -10.89 -28.81 -5.72
CA GLU A 314 -12.19 -28.44 -6.29
C GLU A 314 -12.11 -27.18 -7.16
N SER A 315 -11.52 -26.11 -6.62
CA SER A 315 -11.52 -24.81 -7.27
C SER A 315 -10.20 -24.47 -7.97
N GLY A 316 -9.11 -25.04 -7.48
CA GLY A 316 -7.75 -24.64 -7.83
C GLY A 316 -7.26 -23.38 -7.12
N ALA A 317 -7.97 -22.81 -6.15
CA ALA A 317 -7.51 -21.62 -5.41
C ALA A 317 -6.56 -21.97 -4.25
N ILE A 318 -5.70 -21.02 -3.88
CA ILE A 318 -4.84 -21.13 -2.68
C ILE A 318 -5.51 -20.32 -1.55
N PRO A 319 -5.73 -20.92 -0.37
CA PRO A 319 -6.31 -20.22 0.77
C PRO A 319 -5.40 -19.10 1.27
N ALA A 320 -5.95 -18.20 2.08
CA ALA A 320 -5.22 -17.07 2.67
C ALA A 320 -4.25 -17.49 3.78
N ASP A 321 -4.49 -18.64 4.40
CA ASP A 321 -3.58 -19.31 5.33
C ASP A 321 -3.80 -20.83 5.33
N SER A 322 -2.82 -21.57 5.86
CA SER A 322 -2.85 -23.02 6.06
C SER A 322 -3.33 -23.42 7.46
N ALA A 323 -3.72 -22.47 8.30
CA ALA A 323 -4.11 -22.74 9.66
C ALA A 323 -5.41 -23.55 9.70
N THR A 324 -5.52 -24.44 10.69
CA THR A 324 -6.78 -25.18 10.90
C THR A 324 -7.84 -24.23 11.47
N PRO A 325 -9.09 -24.24 10.96
CA PRO A 325 -10.17 -23.49 11.54
C PRO A 325 -10.34 -23.81 13.03
N ILE A 326 -10.45 -22.77 13.84
CA ILE A 326 -10.83 -22.86 15.26
C ILE A 326 -12.14 -22.12 15.48
N GLN A 327 -12.80 -22.33 16.63
CA GLN A 327 -14.12 -21.76 16.91
C GLN A 327 -14.16 -20.23 16.76
N THR A 328 -13.09 -19.54 17.15
CA THR A 328 -12.96 -18.07 17.05
C THR A 328 -12.48 -17.57 15.69
N GLU A 329 -11.95 -18.47 14.84
CA GLU A 329 -11.43 -18.14 13.51
C GLU A 329 -11.85 -19.24 12.51
N PRO A 330 -13.16 -19.41 12.24
CA PRO A 330 -13.68 -20.47 11.38
C PRO A 330 -13.32 -20.27 9.90
N TRP A 331 -12.78 -19.12 9.55
CA TRP A 331 -12.36 -18.71 8.22
C TRP A 331 -10.98 -19.24 7.82
N ARG A 332 -10.13 -19.64 8.80
CA ARG A 332 -8.78 -20.16 8.55
C ARG A 332 -8.82 -21.40 7.65
N GLY A 333 -7.91 -21.46 6.69
CA GLY A 333 -7.88 -22.50 5.66
C GLY A 333 -9.11 -22.57 4.74
N ARG A 334 -10.05 -21.62 4.82
CA ARG A 334 -11.29 -21.61 4.01
C ARG A 334 -11.47 -20.36 3.17
N ILE A 335 -10.95 -19.22 3.62
CA ILE A 335 -11.00 -17.98 2.85
C ILE A 335 -9.86 -17.93 1.84
N VAL A 336 -10.15 -17.44 0.65
CA VAL A 336 -9.19 -17.03 -0.38
C VAL A 336 -9.20 -15.51 -0.43
N LEU A 337 -8.02 -14.91 -0.47
CA LEU A 337 -7.84 -13.50 -0.83
C LEU A 337 -7.44 -13.45 -2.30
N PRO A 338 -8.37 -13.19 -3.24
CA PRO A 338 -8.09 -13.27 -4.67
C PRO A 338 -7.06 -12.24 -5.13
N VAL A 339 -7.06 -11.07 -4.50
CA VAL A 339 -6.10 -9.98 -4.79
C VAL A 339 -4.68 -10.42 -4.41
N ASP A 340 -4.51 -11.03 -3.24
CA ASP A 340 -3.21 -11.52 -2.77
C ASP A 340 -2.69 -12.67 -3.63
N ASN A 341 -3.58 -13.58 -4.04
CA ASN A 341 -3.26 -14.63 -5.00
C ASN A 341 -2.81 -14.03 -6.34
N LEU A 342 -3.52 -13.02 -6.85
CA LEU A 342 -3.15 -12.38 -8.11
C LEU A 342 -1.81 -11.64 -7.99
N SER A 343 -1.55 -10.99 -6.85
CA SER A 343 -0.25 -10.37 -6.54
C SER A 343 0.88 -11.41 -6.55
N LEU A 344 0.67 -12.58 -5.92
CA LEU A 344 1.58 -13.72 -6.01
C LEU A 344 1.83 -14.16 -7.46
N ALA A 345 0.79 -14.25 -8.29
CA ALA A 345 0.92 -14.67 -9.69
C ALA A 345 1.80 -13.70 -10.50
N VAL A 346 1.71 -12.39 -10.23
CA VAL A 346 2.59 -11.38 -10.85
C VAL A 346 4.04 -11.61 -10.44
N ASP A 347 4.33 -11.81 -9.16
CA ASP A 347 5.70 -12.05 -8.69
C ASP A 347 6.28 -13.38 -9.16
N LEU A 348 5.47 -14.43 -9.25
CA LEU A 348 5.88 -15.71 -9.87
C LEU A 348 6.31 -15.52 -11.32
N GLY A 349 5.54 -14.72 -12.10
CA GLY A 349 5.88 -14.40 -13.49
C GLY A 349 7.24 -13.73 -13.61
N TRP A 350 7.48 -12.66 -12.84
CA TRP A 350 8.75 -11.93 -12.85
C TRP A 350 9.91 -12.70 -12.24
N SER A 351 9.65 -13.61 -11.31
CA SER A 351 10.67 -14.49 -10.73
C SER A 351 11.10 -15.57 -11.73
N ALA A 352 10.16 -16.10 -12.52
CA ALA A 352 10.43 -17.12 -13.54
C ALA A 352 11.35 -16.65 -14.67
N GLU A 353 11.55 -15.34 -14.85
CA GLU A 353 12.50 -14.78 -15.82
C GLU A 353 13.96 -14.83 -15.34
N ARG A 354 14.17 -15.07 -14.04
CA ARG A 354 15.48 -14.93 -13.38
C ARG A 354 16.08 -16.24 -12.89
N VAL A 355 15.35 -17.35 -12.99
CA VAL A 355 15.70 -18.66 -12.38
C VAL A 355 15.88 -19.76 -13.42
N GLU A 356 16.38 -20.91 -12.99
CA GLU A 356 16.59 -22.08 -13.85
C GLU A 356 15.31 -22.53 -14.59
N PRO A 357 15.42 -23.10 -15.81
CA PRO A 357 14.27 -23.39 -16.67
C PRO A 357 13.18 -24.27 -16.04
N LEU A 358 13.54 -25.28 -15.25
CA LEU A 358 12.57 -26.17 -14.61
C LEU A 358 11.76 -25.43 -13.53
N LEU A 359 12.44 -24.74 -12.62
CA LEU A 359 11.80 -23.93 -11.59
C LEU A 359 10.97 -22.79 -12.21
N ALA A 360 11.48 -22.16 -13.27
CA ALA A 360 10.75 -21.15 -14.03
C ALA A 360 9.45 -21.70 -14.64
N SER A 361 9.48 -22.94 -15.16
CA SER A 361 8.28 -23.63 -15.66
C SER A 361 7.27 -23.87 -14.54
N ASP A 362 7.72 -24.34 -13.38
CA ASP A 362 6.84 -24.58 -12.22
C ASP A 362 6.21 -23.27 -11.72
N MET A 363 6.99 -22.19 -11.60
CA MET A 363 6.47 -20.87 -11.22
C MET A 363 5.41 -20.36 -12.20
N ARG A 364 5.66 -20.46 -13.51
CA ARG A 364 4.68 -20.06 -14.54
C ARG A 364 3.42 -20.93 -14.48
N LEU A 365 3.55 -22.23 -14.23
CA LEU A 365 2.41 -23.13 -14.06
C LEU A 365 1.58 -22.78 -12.82
N THR A 366 2.23 -22.49 -11.68
CA THR A 366 1.57 -22.03 -10.45
C THR A 366 0.80 -20.74 -10.70
N ALA A 367 1.42 -19.76 -11.38
CA ALA A 367 0.77 -18.51 -11.75
C ALA A 367 -0.44 -18.74 -12.68
N ALA A 368 -0.29 -19.56 -13.73
CA ALA A 368 -1.39 -19.89 -14.65
C ALA A 368 -2.58 -20.59 -13.95
N ARG A 369 -2.32 -21.41 -12.94
CA ARG A 369 -3.38 -22.04 -12.13
C ARG A 369 -4.09 -21.02 -11.23
N ILE A 370 -3.36 -20.04 -10.69
CA ILE A 370 -3.95 -18.90 -9.98
C ILE A 370 -4.86 -18.11 -10.93
N ASP A 371 -4.39 -17.82 -12.15
CA ASP A 371 -5.18 -17.10 -13.17
C ASP A 371 -6.50 -17.82 -13.45
N SER A 372 -6.43 -19.14 -13.62
CA SER A 372 -7.62 -19.98 -13.83
C SER A 372 -8.62 -19.88 -12.67
N ALA A 373 -8.16 -19.87 -11.41
CA ALA A 373 -9.05 -19.74 -10.26
C ALA A 373 -9.65 -18.33 -10.16
N PHE A 374 -8.82 -17.30 -10.29
CA PHE A 374 -9.25 -15.90 -10.26
C PHE A 374 -10.30 -15.61 -11.35
N LEU A 375 -10.02 -15.98 -12.60
CA LEU A 375 -10.91 -15.71 -13.74
C LEU A 375 -12.21 -16.55 -13.75
N LYS A 376 -12.35 -17.54 -12.85
CA LYS A 376 -13.62 -18.24 -12.60
C LYS A 376 -14.51 -17.51 -11.60
N MET A 377 -13.94 -16.66 -10.74
CA MET A 377 -14.71 -15.88 -9.78
C MET A 377 -15.59 -14.86 -10.50
N ARG A 378 -16.75 -14.57 -9.91
CA ARG A 378 -17.73 -13.64 -10.47
C ARG A 378 -17.33 -12.19 -10.21
N HIS A 379 -16.28 -11.71 -10.87
CA HIS A 379 -15.92 -10.29 -10.89
C HIS A 379 -16.94 -9.49 -11.71
N ASP A 380 -17.36 -8.33 -11.22
CA ASP A 380 -18.25 -7.41 -11.93
C ASP A 380 -17.84 -5.96 -11.63
N PRO A 381 -16.68 -5.50 -12.12
CA PRO A 381 -16.18 -4.16 -11.81
C PRO A 381 -17.09 -3.03 -12.31
N ALA A 382 -17.98 -3.30 -13.27
CA ALA A 382 -18.95 -2.32 -13.75
C ALA A 382 -20.04 -1.99 -12.72
N ARG A 383 -20.45 -2.94 -11.87
CA ARG A 383 -21.49 -2.72 -10.84
C ARG A 383 -21.03 -3.02 -9.42
N LEU A 384 -20.58 -4.23 -9.16
CA LEU A 384 -20.33 -4.74 -7.80
C LEU A 384 -18.87 -4.61 -7.36
N GLY A 385 -17.93 -4.46 -8.30
CA GLY A 385 -16.50 -4.55 -8.05
C GLY A 385 -15.93 -5.95 -8.24
N PHE A 386 -14.65 -6.08 -7.92
CA PHE A 386 -13.94 -7.35 -7.85
C PHE A 386 -14.26 -8.08 -6.55
N LEU A 387 -14.27 -9.42 -6.60
CA LEU A 387 -14.27 -10.23 -5.40
C LEU A 387 -12.92 -10.13 -4.68
N THR A 388 -12.93 -9.75 -3.41
CA THR A 388 -11.73 -9.57 -2.56
C THR A 388 -11.64 -10.58 -1.44
N GLY A 389 -12.71 -11.33 -1.17
CA GLY A 389 -12.68 -12.54 -0.34
C GLY A 389 -13.65 -13.59 -0.85
N ALA A 390 -13.18 -14.83 -0.94
CA ALA A 390 -13.94 -15.93 -1.54
C ALA A 390 -13.81 -17.21 -0.72
N ASP A 391 -14.80 -18.09 -0.79
CA ASP A 391 -14.72 -19.44 -0.25
C ASP A 391 -13.82 -20.29 -1.16
N VAL A 392 -12.86 -20.99 -0.55
CA VAL A 392 -11.83 -21.75 -1.27
C VAL A 392 -12.39 -22.87 -2.12
N TYR A 393 -13.54 -23.44 -1.78
CA TYR A 393 -14.11 -24.57 -2.53
C TYR A 393 -15.03 -24.10 -3.66
N THR A 394 -15.81 -23.05 -3.40
CA THR A 394 -16.89 -22.62 -4.31
C THR A 394 -16.55 -21.37 -5.13
N LEU A 395 -15.51 -20.63 -4.77
CA LEU A 395 -15.14 -19.34 -5.36
C LEU A 395 -16.24 -18.26 -5.28
N GLN A 396 -17.25 -18.48 -4.43
CA GLN A 396 -18.29 -17.51 -4.12
C GLN A 396 -17.84 -16.59 -2.97
N PRO A 397 -18.49 -15.43 -2.75
CA PRO A 397 -18.20 -14.58 -1.59
C PRO A 397 -18.17 -15.36 -0.28
N PHE A 398 -17.10 -15.18 0.51
CA PHE A 398 -17.00 -15.77 1.85
C PHE A 398 -17.78 -14.91 2.86
N GLY A 399 -19.10 -15.09 2.92
CA GLY A 399 -20.01 -14.28 3.74
C GLY A 399 -20.83 -13.26 2.94
N PRO A 400 -21.35 -12.19 3.57
CA PRO A 400 -22.16 -11.18 2.88
C PRO A 400 -21.41 -10.56 1.71
N GLU A 401 -22.03 -10.55 0.52
CA GLU A 401 -21.36 -10.16 -0.73
C GLU A 401 -20.76 -8.76 -0.67
N GLU A 402 -21.47 -7.78 -0.10
CA GLU A 402 -21.01 -6.39 0.01
C GLU A 402 -19.65 -6.26 0.73
N GLY A 403 -19.41 -7.06 1.77
CA GLY A 403 -18.16 -7.06 2.52
C GLY A 403 -17.01 -7.77 1.82
N GLN A 404 -17.28 -8.50 0.74
CA GLN A 404 -16.32 -9.30 -0.02
C GLN A 404 -15.98 -8.68 -1.38
N ARG A 405 -16.31 -7.40 -1.57
CA ARG A 405 -16.07 -6.67 -2.82
C ARG A 405 -15.08 -5.53 -2.60
N SER A 406 -14.31 -5.24 -3.65
CA SER A 406 -13.58 -3.97 -3.76
C SER A 406 -14.58 -2.80 -3.82
N ALA A 407 -14.13 -1.58 -3.53
CA ALA A 407 -14.95 -0.37 -3.55
C ALA A 407 -14.50 0.62 -4.65
N LEU A 408 -15.39 1.50 -5.11
CA LEU A 408 -15.05 2.45 -6.18
C LEU A 408 -14.06 3.53 -5.69
N TRP A 409 -14.30 4.13 -4.52
CA TRP A 409 -13.53 5.27 -4.01
C TRP A 409 -12.96 5.04 -2.61
N SER A 410 -12.64 3.79 -2.26
CA SER A 410 -12.12 3.41 -0.94
C SER A 410 -10.98 2.40 -1.08
N ASP A 411 -9.84 2.69 -0.44
CA ASP A 411 -8.70 1.77 -0.29
C ASP A 411 -8.14 1.92 1.13
N ARG A 412 -8.68 1.17 2.10
CA ARG A 412 -8.42 1.39 3.53
C ARG A 412 -8.47 0.14 4.37
N ALA A 413 -7.78 0.17 5.51
CA ALA A 413 -7.95 -0.83 6.55
C ALA A 413 -9.26 -0.58 7.31
N ILE A 414 -10.11 -1.59 7.41
CA ILE A 414 -11.29 -1.62 8.28
C ILE A 414 -11.08 -2.65 9.39
N PRO A 415 -11.79 -2.55 10.53
CA PRO A 415 -11.82 -3.63 11.51
C PRO A 415 -12.17 -4.95 10.81
N ASN A 416 -11.41 -6.00 11.11
CA ASN A 416 -11.63 -7.28 10.44
C ASN A 416 -13.04 -7.81 10.79
N PRO A 417 -13.93 -8.03 9.80
CA PRO A 417 -15.30 -8.47 10.08
C PRO A 417 -15.37 -9.92 10.60
N PHE A 418 -14.24 -10.64 10.57
CA PHE A 418 -14.10 -12.04 10.97
C PHE A 418 -13.19 -12.27 12.18
N ARG A 419 -12.65 -11.20 12.79
CA ARG A 419 -11.75 -11.32 13.96
C ARG A 419 -12.12 -10.28 15.03
N ASP A 420 -11.97 -10.65 16.30
CA ASP A 420 -11.99 -9.67 17.39
C ASP A 420 -10.74 -8.75 17.35
N HIS A 421 -9.67 -9.17 16.66
CA HIS A 421 -8.40 -8.44 16.50
C HIS A 421 -7.86 -8.54 15.07
N GLY A 422 -7.48 -7.41 14.46
CA GLY A 422 -6.87 -7.34 13.12
C GLY A 422 -7.63 -6.39 12.18
N ALA A 423 -7.09 -6.18 10.98
CA ALA A 423 -7.74 -5.37 9.95
C ALA A 423 -7.97 -6.15 8.66
N TRP A 424 -9.05 -5.80 7.96
CA TRP A 424 -9.33 -6.20 6.59
C TRP A 424 -9.08 -5.00 5.69
N VAL A 425 -8.41 -5.19 4.55
CA VAL A 425 -8.17 -4.07 3.63
C VAL A 425 -9.26 -4.07 2.56
N VAL A 426 -10.11 -3.06 2.59
CA VAL A 426 -10.99 -2.76 1.45
C VAL A 426 -10.10 -2.19 0.36
N ARG A 427 -10.07 -2.81 -0.82
CA ARG A 427 -9.30 -2.36 -1.98
C ARG A 427 -10.16 -1.55 -2.92
N SER A 428 -9.57 -0.57 -3.60
CA SER A 428 -10.28 0.13 -4.67
C SER A 428 -10.45 -0.77 -5.90
N HIS A 429 -11.45 -0.50 -6.75
CA HIS A 429 -11.56 -1.19 -8.04
C HIS A 429 -10.30 -0.97 -8.89
N ALA A 430 -9.74 0.25 -8.85
CA ALA A 430 -8.53 0.60 -9.56
C ALA A 430 -7.30 -0.20 -9.09
N ALA A 431 -7.14 -0.39 -7.77
CA ALA A 431 -6.06 -1.20 -7.21
C ALA A 431 -6.06 -2.62 -7.80
N VAL A 432 -7.23 -3.28 -7.82
CA VAL A 432 -7.34 -4.65 -8.34
C VAL A 432 -7.17 -4.69 -9.87
N ALA A 433 -7.70 -3.69 -10.58
CA ALA A 433 -7.56 -3.59 -12.02
C ALA A 433 -6.10 -3.37 -12.46
N ASN A 434 -5.31 -2.59 -11.73
CA ASN A 434 -3.88 -2.41 -12.05
C ASN A 434 -3.09 -3.73 -11.92
N ILE A 435 -3.44 -4.58 -10.95
CA ILE A 435 -2.85 -5.93 -10.86
C ILE A 435 -3.29 -6.81 -12.05
N CYS A 436 -4.55 -6.67 -12.49
CA CYS A 436 -5.02 -7.36 -13.71
C CYS A 436 -4.24 -6.90 -14.94
N TYR A 437 -3.91 -5.61 -15.05
CA TYR A 437 -3.09 -5.07 -16.13
C TYR A 437 -1.66 -5.65 -16.08
N GLU A 438 -1.03 -5.69 -14.90
CA GLU A 438 0.28 -6.35 -14.74
C GLU A 438 0.25 -7.81 -15.17
N ARG A 439 -0.83 -8.53 -14.82
CA ARG A 439 -0.98 -9.92 -15.25
C ARG A 439 -1.28 -10.06 -16.73
N PHE A 440 -2.00 -9.11 -17.33
CA PHE A 440 -2.20 -9.06 -18.78
C PHE A 440 -0.87 -8.93 -19.52
N LYS A 441 0.02 -8.01 -19.10
CA LYS A 441 1.36 -7.85 -19.69
C LYS A 441 2.18 -9.15 -19.69
N GLN A 442 1.99 -10.00 -18.69
CA GLN A 442 2.71 -11.28 -18.58
C GLN A 442 2.08 -12.45 -19.35
N THR A 443 0.81 -12.34 -19.78
CA THR A 443 0.04 -13.51 -20.24
C THR A 443 -0.74 -13.32 -21.54
N ASP A 444 -0.98 -12.07 -21.95
CA ASP A 444 -1.88 -11.68 -23.04
C ASP A 444 -3.31 -12.24 -22.91
N LEU A 445 -3.72 -12.68 -21.70
CA LEU A 445 -5.06 -13.23 -21.48
C LEU A 445 -6.12 -12.13 -21.58
N ARG A 446 -6.90 -12.18 -22.66
CA ARG A 446 -7.92 -11.16 -22.99
C ARG A 446 -8.89 -10.85 -21.85
N LYS A 447 -9.20 -11.81 -20.98
CA LYS A 447 -10.10 -11.59 -19.83
C LYS A 447 -9.56 -10.53 -18.86
N TYR A 448 -8.25 -10.47 -18.65
CA TYR A 448 -7.66 -9.42 -17.80
C TYR A 448 -7.77 -8.05 -18.45
N HIS A 449 -7.44 -7.95 -19.74
CA HIS A 449 -7.67 -6.74 -20.54
C HIS A 449 -9.13 -6.25 -20.40
N ASP A 450 -10.11 -7.14 -20.55
CA ASP A 450 -11.52 -6.76 -20.47
C ASP A 450 -11.92 -6.28 -19.06
N LEU A 451 -11.36 -6.87 -17.99
CA LEU A 451 -11.56 -6.40 -16.61
C LEU A 451 -10.98 -4.99 -16.39
N VAL A 452 -9.79 -4.71 -16.94
CA VAL A 452 -9.15 -3.38 -16.86
C VAL A 452 -10.03 -2.34 -17.56
N ILE A 453 -10.39 -2.57 -18.82
CA ILE A 453 -11.21 -1.63 -19.61
C ILE A 453 -12.60 -1.44 -18.99
N MET A 454 -13.24 -2.50 -18.50
CA MET A 454 -14.53 -2.42 -17.84
C MET A 454 -14.47 -1.57 -16.57
N THR A 455 -13.41 -1.72 -15.78
CA THR A 455 -13.18 -0.91 -14.58
C THR A 455 -12.93 0.54 -14.96
N ALA A 456 -12.08 0.79 -15.96
CA ALA A 456 -11.75 2.14 -16.38
C ALA A 456 -12.97 2.91 -16.90
N ARG A 457 -13.88 2.24 -17.64
CA ARG A 457 -15.15 2.83 -18.07
C ARG A 457 -16.02 3.31 -16.91
N ARG A 458 -15.97 2.64 -15.76
CA ARG A 458 -16.69 3.08 -14.57
C ARG A 458 -16.14 4.40 -14.05
N TYR A 459 -14.82 4.54 -13.97
CA TYR A 459 -14.15 5.79 -13.55
C TYR A 459 -14.26 6.94 -14.56
N LEU A 460 -14.45 6.65 -15.86
CA LEU A 460 -14.78 7.69 -16.85
C LEU A 460 -16.08 8.43 -16.50
N ALA A 461 -17.04 7.75 -15.86
CA ALA A 461 -18.38 8.26 -15.59
C ALA A 461 -18.61 8.63 -14.11
N SER A 462 -17.57 8.64 -13.28
CA SER A 462 -17.71 8.89 -11.84
C SER A 462 -16.56 9.73 -11.30
N ASP A 463 -16.84 10.58 -10.33
CA ASP A 463 -15.87 11.34 -9.53
C ASP A 463 -15.95 10.90 -8.06
N PRO A 464 -14.89 11.10 -7.26
CA PRO A 464 -14.96 10.87 -5.83
C PRO A 464 -15.92 11.88 -5.18
N ASP A 465 -16.77 11.42 -4.27
CA ASP A 465 -17.59 12.32 -3.46
C ASP A 465 -16.74 12.85 -2.30
N VAL A 466 -16.38 14.13 -2.35
CA VAL A 466 -15.61 14.79 -1.30
C VAL A 466 -16.36 16.02 -0.81
N SER A 467 -17.11 15.86 0.27
CA SER A 467 -17.62 16.98 1.03
C SER A 467 -16.47 17.59 1.87
N GLY A 468 -16.06 18.82 1.53
CA GLY A 468 -15.08 19.61 2.31
C GLY A 468 -13.61 19.22 2.11
N VAL A 469 -12.86 20.08 1.40
CA VAL A 469 -11.39 20.04 1.37
C VAL A 469 -10.86 20.98 2.45
N GLY A 470 -10.05 20.47 3.37
CA GLY A 470 -9.49 21.23 4.50
C GLY A 470 -9.94 20.72 5.86
N SER A 471 -9.14 20.97 6.90
CA SER A 471 -9.35 20.46 8.26
C SER A 471 -10.79 20.69 8.73
N PRO A 472 -11.57 19.63 9.02
CA PRO A 472 -12.88 19.80 9.60
C PRO A 472 -12.69 20.48 10.96
N GLY A 473 -13.25 21.68 11.15
CA GLY A 473 -13.35 22.25 12.50
C GLY A 473 -14.08 21.27 13.41
N PHE A 474 -13.89 21.36 14.74
CA PHE A 474 -14.53 20.48 15.74
C PHE A 474 -16.03 20.22 15.50
N LEU A 475 -16.76 21.22 15.02
CA LEU A 475 -18.17 21.11 14.68
C LEU A 475 -18.45 20.19 13.47
N GLN A 476 -17.58 20.24 12.45
CA GLN A 476 -17.67 19.43 11.24
C GLN A 476 -17.35 17.96 11.54
N SER A 477 -16.36 17.67 12.39
CA SER A 477 -16.07 16.31 12.87
C SER A 477 -17.25 15.69 13.64
N ILE A 478 -17.99 16.50 14.42
CA ILE A 478 -19.21 16.06 15.12
C ILE A 478 -20.36 15.81 14.14
N ILE A 479 -20.54 16.66 13.12
CA ILE A 479 -21.55 16.47 12.07
C ILE A 479 -21.25 15.22 11.26
N GLU A 480 -20.00 15.00 10.89
CA GLU A 480 -19.51 13.80 10.20
C GLU A 480 -19.73 12.51 11.01
N LEU A 481 -19.49 12.56 12.32
CA LEU A 481 -19.78 11.45 13.23
C LEU A 481 -21.29 11.14 13.32
N MET A 482 -22.15 12.16 13.24
CA MET A 482 -23.61 12.01 13.35
C MET A 482 -24.31 11.71 12.02
N ALA A 483 -23.77 12.17 10.89
CA ALA A 483 -24.36 12.02 9.56
C ALA A 483 -23.85 10.80 8.79
N GLY A 484 -22.80 10.13 9.29
CA GLY A 484 -22.07 9.10 8.56
C GLY A 484 -21.12 9.76 7.56
N ALA A 485 -19.88 10.02 8.01
CA ALA A 485 -18.87 10.67 7.19
C ALA A 485 -18.54 9.84 5.94
N ASP A 486 -18.34 10.50 4.80
CA ASP A 486 -17.73 9.88 3.63
C ASP A 486 -16.34 9.32 4.01
N ASP A 487 -15.87 8.27 3.35
CA ASP A 487 -14.54 7.70 3.62
C ASP A 487 -13.41 8.69 3.23
N PRO A 488 -12.29 8.73 3.97
CA PRO A 488 -11.12 9.52 3.57
C PRO A 488 -10.55 9.02 2.24
N VAL A 489 -10.46 9.92 1.26
CA VAL A 489 -9.77 9.71 -0.01
C VAL A 489 -8.27 10.03 0.16
N TYR A 490 -7.42 9.01 0.09
CA TYR A 490 -5.95 9.14 0.20
C TYR A 490 -5.25 9.40 -1.14
N PRO A 491 -4.05 9.99 -1.12
CA PRO A 491 -3.20 10.12 -2.31
C PRO A 491 -2.99 8.79 -3.06
N ARG A 492 -2.76 7.67 -2.35
CA ARG A 492 -2.59 6.34 -2.95
C ARG A 492 -3.77 5.93 -3.84
N MET A 493 -4.98 6.17 -3.35
CA MET A 493 -6.20 5.76 -4.07
C MET A 493 -6.31 6.55 -5.38
N MET A 494 -6.02 7.84 -5.35
CA MET A 494 -6.00 8.64 -6.59
C MET A 494 -4.87 8.22 -7.53
N ALA A 495 -3.70 7.86 -7.00
CA ALA A 495 -2.62 7.29 -7.79
C ALA A 495 -3.07 6.04 -8.57
N GLN A 496 -3.76 5.11 -7.88
CA GLN A 496 -4.31 3.90 -8.51
C GLN A 496 -5.28 4.23 -9.64
N VAL A 497 -6.12 5.25 -9.48
CA VAL A 497 -7.10 5.65 -10.50
C VAL A 497 -6.42 6.31 -11.70
N ILE A 498 -5.43 7.18 -11.48
CA ILE A 498 -4.64 7.79 -12.56
C ILE A 498 -3.94 6.69 -13.34
N GLU A 499 -3.25 5.78 -12.64
CA GLU A 499 -2.59 4.62 -13.22
C GLU A 499 -3.55 3.74 -14.04
N LEU A 500 -4.74 3.45 -13.52
CA LEU A 500 -5.76 2.69 -14.27
C LEU A 500 -6.16 3.39 -15.57
N MET A 501 -6.28 4.73 -15.56
CA MET A 501 -6.59 5.49 -16.76
C MET A 501 -5.44 5.43 -17.78
N LEU A 502 -4.18 5.50 -17.33
CA LEU A 502 -3.01 5.34 -18.20
C LEU A 502 -2.97 3.93 -18.82
N ASN A 503 -3.16 2.90 -18.00
CA ASN A 503 -3.23 1.51 -18.46
C ASN A 503 -4.38 1.29 -19.46
N ALA A 504 -5.55 1.86 -19.21
CA ALA A 504 -6.67 1.77 -20.15
C ALA A 504 -6.40 2.53 -21.46
N HIS A 505 -5.69 3.66 -21.40
CA HIS A 505 -5.25 4.39 -22.58
C HIS A 505 -4.31 3.54 -23.43
N GLU A 506 -3.30 2.92 -22.82
CA GLU A 506 -2.36 2.04 -23.53
C GLU A 506 -3.07 0.86 -24.21
N LEU A 507 -3.97 0.18 -23.48
CA LEU A 507 -4.66 -1.00 -24.01
C LEU A 507 -5.64 -0.69 -25.15
N SER A 508 -6.21 0.51 -25.18
CA SER A 508 -7.31 0.86 -26.10
C SER A 508 -6.95 1.89 -27.17
N GLY A 509 -5.90 2.68 -26.95
CA GLY A 509 -5.61 3.89 -27.73
C GLY A 509 -6.62 5.02 -27.55
N ASP A 510 -7.66 4.86 -26.71
CA ASP A 510 -8.70 5.86 -26.51
C ASP A 510 -8.19 7.01 -25.65
N ARG A 511 -8.18 8.22 -26.22
CA ARG A 511 -7.72 9.45 -25.55
C ARG A 511 -8.63 9.89 -24.42
N ALA A 512 -9.86 9.41 -24.34
CA ALA A 512 -10.77 9.73 -23.23
C ALA A 512 -10.19 9.29 -21.88
N TYR A 513 -9.48 8.16 -21.84
CA TYR A 513 -8.80 7.72 -20.62
C TYR A 513 -7.64 8.64 -20.23
N LEU A 514 -6.80 9.04 -21.18
CA LEU A 514 -5.71 9.99 -20.91
C LEU A 514 -6.24 11.35 -20.42
N GLN A 515 -7.32 11.86 -21.02
CA GLN A 515 -8.00 13.08 -20.57
C GLN A 515 -8.56 12.92 -19.14
N ARG A 516 -9.05 11.73 -18.81
CA ARG A 516 -9.56 11.44 -17.46
C ARG A 516 -8.44 11.29 -16.44
N ALA A 517 -7.31 10.70 -16.80
CA ALA A 517 -6.10 10.69 -15.97
C ALA A 517 -5.68 12.12 -15.60
N GLU A 518 -5.67 13.02 -16.59
CA GLU A 518 -5.36 14.43 -16.41
C GLU A 518 -6.36 15.15 -15.50
N HIS A 519 -7.66 14.90 -15.67
CA HIS A 519 -8.69 15.41 -14.76
C HIS A 519 -8.40 15.01 -13.30
N PHE A 520 -8.14 13.73 -13.05
CA PHE A 520 -7.82 13.25 -11.70
C PHE A 520 -6.48 13.76 -11.18
N ALA A 521 -5.48 13.96 -12.04
CA ALA A 521 -4.21 14.56 -11.68
C ALA A 521 -4.38 16.02 -11.21
N ARG A 522 -5.14 16.83 -11.96
CA ARG A 522 -5.46 18.22 -11.59
C ARG A 522 -6.23 18.28 -10.28
N TRP A 523 -7.25 17.44 -10.14
CA TRP A 523 -8.01 17.30 -8.89
C TRP A 523 -7.10 16.93 -7.72
N SER A 524 -6.17 15.99 -7.90
CA SER A 524 -5.26 15.53 -6.84
C SER A 524 -4.28 16.63 -6.42
N ILE A 525 -3.73 17.39 -7.37
CA ILE A 525 -2.87 18.54 -7.07
C ILE A 525 -3.64 19.57 -6.24
N GLN A 526 -4.86 19.92 -6.67
CA GLN A 526 -5.68 20.89 -5.95
C GLN A 526 -6.04 20.43 -4.54
N THR A 527 -6.40 19.15 -4.39
CA THR A 527 -6.86 18.59 -3.11
C THR A 527 -5.72 18.35 -2.13
N TYR A 528 -4.58 17.81 -2.60
CA TYR A 528 -3.52 17.34 -1.72
C TYR A 528 -2.32 18.27 -1.62
N LEU A 529 -2.03 19.09 -2.62
CA LEU A 529 -0.87 20.00 -2.58
C LEU A 529 -1.29 21.41 -2.15
N GLY A 530 -2.32 22.00 -2.77
CA GLY A 530 -2.59 23.42 -2.56
C GLY A 530 -1.32 24.25 -2.78
N ASP A 531 -0.88 24.98 -1.77
CA ASP A 531 0.34 25.81 -1.84
C ASP A 531 1.63 25.10 -1.36
N SER A 532 1.54 23.88 -0.81
CA SER A 532 2.72 23.14 -0.32
C SER A 532 3.21 22.10 -1.33
N SER A 533 4.51 21.81 -1.31
CA SER A 533 5.15 20.80 -2.17
C SER A 533 4.99 19.37 -1.65
N LEU A 534 4.51 19.19 -0.41
CA LEU A 534 4.22 17.86 0.14
C LEU A 534 2.72 17.57 0.07
N PRO A 535 2.28 16.38 -0.37
CA PRO A 535 0.87 16.03 -0.37
C PRO A 535 0.34 15.86 1.06
N ARG A 536 -0.91 16.28 1.28
CA ARG A 536 -1.69 15.93 2.47
C ARG A 536 -1.83 14.41 2.61
N ALA A 537 -1.86 13.93 3.86
CA ALA A 537 -2.06 12.53 4.17
C ALA A 537 -3.46 12.03 3.76
N SER A 538 -4.45 12.91 3.73
CA SER A 538 -5.71 12.71 3.00
C SER A 538 -6.36 14.06 2.70
N HIS A 539 -7.50 14.07 2.01
CA HIS A 539 -8.23 15.32 1.77
C HIS A 539 -8.67 16.06 3.06
N ARG A 540 -8.59 15.40 4.23
CA ARG A 540 -8.97 15.92 5.57
C ARG A 540 -7.81 16.21 6.52
N HIS A 541 -6.60 15.75 6.21
CA HIS A 541 -5.46 15.81 7.15
C HIS A 541 -4.33 16.65 6.57
N ASP A 542 -4.01 17.76 7.22
CA ASP A 542 -3.07 18.77 6.69
C ASP A 542 -1.61 18.55 7.08
N HIS A 543 -1.18 17.29 7.15
CA HIS A 543 0.21 16.87 7.32
C HIS A 543 0.64 15.93 6.20
N TYR A 544 1.94 15.76 5.97
CA TYR A 544 2.47 14.74 5.06
C TYR A 544 2.65 13.44 5.83
N GLU A 545 2.22 12.33 5.23
CA GLU A 545 2.49 11.00 5.79
C GLU A 545 2.67 9.95 4.70
N ALA A 546 3.88 9.40 4.58
CA ALA A 546 4.27 8.51 3.48
C ALA A 546 3.37 7.27 3.36
N VAL A 547 2.91 6.71 4.49
CA VAL A 547 2.04 5.52 4.51
C VAL A 547 0.72 5.73 3.75
N THR A 548 0.30 6.98 3.51
CA THR A 548 -0.92 7.30 2.74
C THR A 548 -0.71 7.35 1.23
N GLY A 549 0.52 7.08 0.75
CA GLY A 549 0.89 6.95 -0.66
C GLY A 549 1.05 8.29 -1.39
N GLY A 550 1.61 9.29 -0.71
CA GLY A 550 2.02 10.53 -1.37
C GLY A 550 3.05 10.28 -2.47
N ASP A 551 3.98 9.35 -2.23
CA ASP A 551 5.00 8.90 -3.20
C ASP A 551 4.36 8.24 -4.44
N ALA A 552 3.33 7.40 -4.24
CA ALA A 552 2.56 6.77 -5.31
C ALA A 552 1.84 7.81 -6.18
N LEU A 553 1.22 8.82 -5.57
CA LEU A 553 0.59 9.91 -6.33
C LEU A 553 1.60 10.64 -7.19
N MET A 554 2.77 10.98 -6.64
CA MET A 554 3.82 11.68 -7.39
C MET A 554 4.37 10.83 -8.53
N MET A 555 4.48 9.52 -8.33
CA MET A 555 4.90 8.59 -9.39
C MET A 555 3.88 8.54 -10.52
N ALA A 556 2.58 8.45 -10.20
CA ALA A 556 1.51 8.48 -11.21
C ALA A 556 1.42 9.82 -11.97
N LEU A 557 1.73 10.95 -11.31
CA LEU A 557 1.84 12.25 -11.98
C LEU A 557 3.04 12.30 -12.94
N LEU A 558 4.17 11.70 -12.55
CA LEU A 558 5.35 11.60 -13.40
C LEU A 558 5.08 10.72 -14.63
N ASP A 559 4.43 9.58 -14.43
CA ASP A 559 4.09 8.68 -15.55
C ASP A 559 3.05 9.30 -16.50
N LEU A 560 2.03 9.98 -15.97
CA LEU A 560 1.13 10.77 -16.82
C LEU A 560 1.89 11.81 -17.66
N TRP A 561 2.90 12.46 -17.07
CA TRP A 561 3.72 13.41 -17.80
C TRP A 561 4.54 12.74 -18.91
N THR A 562 5.20 11.60 -18.64
CA THR A 562 6.00 10.90 -19.65
C THR A 562 5.12 10.40 -20.79
N VAL A 563 3.91 9.91 -20.52
CA VAL A 563 2.90 9.55 -21.54
C VAL A 563 2.56 10.77 -22.40
N LYS A 564 2.25 11.92 -21.77
CA LYS A 564 1.89 13.14 -22.51
C LYS A 564 3.04 13.68 -23.37
N GLN A 565 4.30 13.47 -22.96
CA GLN A 565 5.48 13.89 -23.70
C GLN A 565 6.01 12.85 -24.69
N GLY A 566 5.48 11.62 -24.68
CA GLY A 566 6.03 10.51 -25.47
C GLY A 566 7.43 10.08 -25.02
N ARG A 567 7.73 10.18 -23.72
CA ARG A 567 9.03 9.89 -23.10
C ARG A 567 8.97 8.70 -22.12
N GLN A 568 7.99 7.82 -22.27
CA GLN A 568 7.80 6.67 -21.36
C GLN A 568 9.01 5.73 -21.37
N ASP A 569 9.62 5.53 -22.54
CA ASP A 569 10.79 4.65 -22.71
C ASP A 569 12.08 5.19 -22.04
N GLU A 570 12.05 6.42 -21.52
CA GLU A 570 13.20 7.03 -20.85
C GLU A 570 13.24 6.78 -19.34
N VAL A 571 12.18 6.19 -18.77
CA VAL A 571 12.09 5.92 -17.33
C VAL A 571 11.68 4.47 -17.08
N ASP A 572 12.20 3.90 -15.99
CA ASP A 572 11.81 2.57 -15.50
C ASP A 572 11.01 2.72 -14.20
N LEU A 573 9.71 2.98 -14.33
CA LEU A 573 8.78 3.06 -13.21
C LEU A 573 8.01 1.75 -13.09
N VAL A 574 8.10 1.10 -11.93
CA VAL A 574 7.39 -0.15 -11.66
C VAL A 574 6.27 0.12 -10.67
N TRP A 575 5.04 -0.26 -11.04
CA TRP A 575 3.89 -0.17 -10.13
C TRP A 575 4.00 -1.21 -8.99
N VAL A 576 3.92 -0.75 -7.74
CA VAL A 576 4.16 -1.58 -6.55
C VAL A 576 3.02 -1.63 -5.55
N ASP A 577 1.97 -0.82 -5.68
CA ASP A 577 0.88 -0.79 -4.71
C ASP A 577 -0.11 -1.93 -4.98
N ARG A 578 0.28 -3.15 -4.58
CA ARG A 578 -0.50 -4.40 -4.68
C ARG A 578 -0.42 -5.29 -3.44
#